data_AF-A0A7K6E6L2-F1
#
_entry.id   AF-A0A7K6E6L2-F1
#
_cell.length_a   1.000
_cell.length_b   1.000
_cell.length_c   1.000
_cell.angle_alpha   90.00
_cell.angle_beta   90.00
_cell.angle_gamma   90.00
#
_symmetry.space_group_name_H-M   'P 1'
#
loop_
_entity.id
_entity.type
_entity.pdbx_description
1 polymer ?
#
loop_
_entity_poly.entity_id
_entity_poly.type
_entity_poly.pdbx_seq_one_letter_code
_entity_poly.pdbx_strand_id
1 'polypeptide(L)'
;PTQVELRGLAPNTILPLLQPEGVQRILRDMAKFSALHNVSYQLLAGSLAPQKKFLTVGLSSVQRPRGFYLLATLQSLFSQSTEEELQEMVVVVHLADTDPSWNVRVAATIAQKFAHHILQGRLLLIHAPPEFYPTLEGLKRNFNDAEERVRFRSKQNVDYAFLLTFAANLSSYYLMIEDDVWSARSFLTAIRRALASQEGSNWATLEFSKLGYIGKLYRSSDLPRLACFLLLFYQEMPCDWLLTHFRQLLAQKDVIRFKPSLFQHMGLYSSFQGTVNRLEDEDFQADALDLPDNPPASLYTSMSVFENYEPQKAYSLAKGYFWGKDPAAGSTFSIVFQQPARVSRVRVRTGSAERPGDFLHAGLLELGRRRNHGRDCSSYVPVGSFEKGTMEQRGLEKVLPGPVECVRIRVTQDQSEWLIIQSIDIWTTAGT
;
A
#
# COMPACT_ATOMS: atom_id res chain seq x y z
N PRO A 1 9.15 35.40 -21.67
CA PRO A 1 9.66 36.47 -20.78
C PRO A 1 8.60 36.88 -19.75
N THR A 2 8.60 36.20 -18.61
CA THR A 2 8.14 36.72 -17.31
C THR A 2 8.68 35.75 -16.26
N GLN A 3 9.93 36.02 -15.83
CA GLN A 3 10.52 35.44 -14.64
C GLN A 3 9.69 35.90 -13.44
N VAL A 4 9.10 34.96 -12.71
CA VAL A 4 8.64 35.20 -11.34
C VAL A 4 9.75 34.69 -10.44
N GLU A 5 10.54 35.62 -9.90
CA GLU A 5 11.50 35.37 -8.84
C GLU A 5 10.76 34.81 -7.61
N LEU A 6 11.03 33.55 -7.27
CA LEU A 6 10.77 33.02 -5.94
C LEU A 6 11.73 33.69 -4.95
N ARG A 7 11.33 34.86 -4.43
CA ARG A 7 11.97 35.47 -3.26
C ARG A 7 11.85 34.51 -2.08
N GLY A 8 12.99 34.13 -1.53
CA GLY A 8 13.12 33.28 -0.35
C GLY A 8 12.31 33.83 0.83
N LEU A 9 11.59 32.92 1.50
CA LEU A 9 11.00 33.16 2.82
C LEU A 9 12.10 33.54 3.81
N ALA A 10 11.89 34.64 4.54
CA ALA A 10 12.83 35.14 5.53
C ALA A 10 13.02 34.13 6.70
N PRO A 11 14.23 34.06 7.31
CA PRO A 11 14.53 33.12 8.40
C PRO A 11 13.57 33.16 9.60
N ASN A 12 12.95 34.33 9.86
CA ASN A 12 12.09 34.55 11.02
C ASN A 12 10.71 33.88 10.93
N THR A 13 10.29 33.35 9.78
CA THR A 13 9.00 32.65 9.62
C THR A 13 9.13 31.12 9.83
N ILE A 14 10.35 30.58 9.91
CA ILE A 14 10.62 29.15 10.10
C ILE A 14 10.63 28.77 11.59
N LEU A 15 11.09 29.69 12.45
CA LEU A 15 11.16 29.51 13.90
C LEU A 15 9.83 29.14 14.59
N PRO A 16 8.63 29.59 14.17
CA PRO A 16 7.35 29.19 14.78
C PRO A 16 6.88 27.77 14.41
N LEU A 17 7.43 27.16 13.35
CA LEU A 17 7.06 25.81 12.88
C LEU A 17 7.80 24.70 13.61
N LEU A 18 9.04 25.00 14.00
CA LEU A 18 9.83 24.21 14.91
C LEU A 18 9.41 24.61 16.33
N GLN A 19 9.25 23.66 17.23
CA GLN A 19 8.97 23.98 18.64
C GLN A 19 10.28 24.46 19.29
N PRO A 20 10.52 25.77 19.51
CA PRO A 20 11.78 26.25 20.06
C PRO A 20 11.69 26.14 21.58
N GLU A 21 12.50 25.28 22.17
CA GLU A 21 12.68 25.15 23.63
C GLU A 21 11.47 24.70 24.47
N GLY A 22 10.37 24.26 23.84
CA GLY A 22 9.22 23.64 24.49
C GLY A 22 8.95 22.24 23.93
N VAL A 23 9.71 21.23 24.34
CA VAL A 23 9.42 19.82 24.01
C VAL A 23 8.01 19.49 24.51
N GLN A 24 7.01 19.45 23.61
CA GLN A 24 5.74 18.80 23.94
C GLN A 24 6.03 17.31 24.12
N ARG A 25 6.26 16.91 25.37
CA ARG A 25 6.38 15.52 25.78
C ARG A 25 5.02 14.86 25.62
N ILE A 26 4.83 14.18 24.50
CA ILE A 26 3.62 13.37 24.30
C ILE A 26 3.85 12.04 25.02
N LEU A 27 3.15 11.84 26.13
CA LEU A 27 3.02 10.53 26.77
C LEU A 27 1.92 9.75 26.04
N ARG A 28 2.28 8.62 25.45
CA ARG A 28 1.33 7.66 24.89
C ARG A 28 1.14 6.52 25.89
N ASP A 29 0.08 6.61 26.69
CA ASP A 29 -0.31 5.53 27.58
C ASP A 29 -0.99 4.41 26.77
N MET A 30 -0.40 3.23 26.79
CA MET A 30 -0.94 2.02 26.18
C MET A 30 -1.33 1.04 27.28
N ALA A 31 -2.47 1.30 27.93
CA ALA A 31 -3.04 0.61 29.11
C ALA A 31 -3.12 -0.94 29.08
N LYS A 32 -2.61 -1.62 28.04
CA LYS A 32 -2.61 -3.08 27.88
C LYS A 32 -1.22 -3.73 27.81
N PHE A 33 -0.12 -2.98 27.66
CA PHE A 33 1.22 -3.58 27.54
C PHE A 33 2.35 -2.82 28.28
N SER A 34 2.74 -3.31 29.46
CA SER A 34 3.67 -2.66 30.40
C SER A 34 5.00 -2.16 29.79
N ALA A 35 5.50 -2.79 28.72
CA ALA A 35 6.76 -2.43 28.07
C ALA A 35 6.74 -1.10 27.29
N LEU A 36 5.55 -0.60 26.90
CA LEU A 36 5.40 0.61 26.08
C LEU A 36 4.89 1.84 26.86
N HIS A 37 4.58 1.70 28.16
CA HIS A 37 3.78 2.69 28.89
C HIS A 37 4.43 4.08 29.06
N ASN A 38 5.74 4.22 28.82
CA ASN A 38 6.48 5.42 29.24
C ASN A 38 7.35 6.06 28.14
N VAL A 39 7.14 5.79 26.85
CA VAL A 39 7.93 6.48 25.82
C VAL A 39 7.45 7.92 25.68
N SER A 40 8.34 8.88 25.97
CA SER A 40 8.08 10.30 25.73
C SER A 40 8.66 10.70 24.38
N TYR A 41 7.83 11.29 23.53
CA TYR A 41 8.25 11.76 22.21
C TYR A 41 8.55 13.25 22.23
N GLN A 42 9.58 13.65 21.49
CA GLN A 42 9.80 15.05 21.13
C GLN A 42 9.06 15.32 19.82
N LEU A 43 8.06 16.19 19.84
CA LEU A 43 7.41 16.70 18.63
C LEU A 43 8.25 17.86 18.07
N LEU A 44 9.02 17.58 17.02
CA LEU A 44 9.96 18.53 16.41
C LEU A 44 9.24 19.53 15.51
N ALA A 45 8.16 19.11 14.84
CA ALA A 45 7.30 19.97 14.04
C ALA A 45 5.90 19.39 13.85
N GLY A 46 4.92 20.27 13.66
CA GLY A 46 3.51 19.94 13.43
C GLY A 46 2.67 19.94 14.70
N SER A 47 1.39 19.61 14.56
CA SER A 47 0.44 19.54 15.66
C SER A 47 -0.51 18.36 15.48
N LEU A 48 -0.90 17.73 16.59
CA LEU A 48 -1.82 16.59 16.56
C LEU A 48 -3.23 17.07 16.18
N ALA A 49 -3.84 16.40 15.19
CA ALA A 49 -5.22 16.63 14.84
C ALA A 49 -6.16 16.09 15.94
N PRO A 50 -7.26 16.80 16.27
CA PRO A 50 -8.22 16.35 17.28
C PRO A 50 -9.06 15.15 16.82
N GLN A 51 -9.21 14.99 15.50
CA GLN A 51 -9.98 13.89 14.90
C GLN A 51 -9.05 12.90 14.21
N LYS A 52 -9.41 11.62 14.28
CA LYS A 52 -8.70 10.56 13.56
C LYS A 52 -8.83 10.76 12.06
N LYS A 53 -7.71 10.65 11.35
CA LYS A 53 -7.66 10.63 9.89
C LYS A 53 -7.95 9.23 9.35
N PHE A 54 -8.05 9.09 8.03
CA PHE A 54 -8.22 7.78 7.41
C PHE A 54 -6.91 6.97 7.45
N LEU A 55 -5.79 7.60 7.06
CA LEU A 55 -4.50 6.93 6.90
C LEU A 55 -3.35 7.69 7.58
N THR A 56 -2.54 6.99 8.36
CA THR A 56 -1.21 7.45 8.75
C THR A 56 -0.17 6.81 7.86
N VAL A 57 0.70 7.58 7.24
CA VAL A 57 1.89 7.07 6.53
C VAL A 57 3.11 7.26 7.43
N GLY A 58 3.71 6.18 7.91
CA GLY A 58 4.84 6.23 8.84
C GLY A 58 6.14 5.78 8.20
N LEU A 59 7.20 6.57 8.42
CA LEU A 59 8.57 6.24 8.05
C LEU A 59 9.56 6.68 9.14
N SER A 60 10.66 5.93 9.27
CA SER A 60 11.79 6.27 10.12
C SER A 60 12.99 6.65 9.24
N SER A 61 13.75 7.66 9.63
CA SER A 61 14.95 8.09 8.90
C SER A 61 16.14 8.23 9.85
N VAL A 62 17.31 7.81 9.37
CA VAL A 62 18.61 7.89 10.04
C VAL A 62 19.65 8.44 9.06
N GLN A 63 20.74 8.97 9.57
CA GLN A 63 21.84 9.44 8.76
C GLN A 63 22.47 8.29 7.98
N ARG A 64 22.48 8.41 6.65
CA ARG A 64 23.20 7.48 5.78
C ARG A 64 24.65 7.97 5.57
N PRO A 65 25.63 7.07 5.42
CA PRO A 65 26.97 7.47 5.00
C PRO A 65 26.98 8.16 3.63
N ARG A 66 26.05 7.76 2.75
CA ARG A 66 25.89 8.28 1.38
C ARG A 66 24.42 8.38 1.00
N GLY A 67 24.07 9.45 0.30
CA GLY A 67 22.70 9.71 -0.17
C GLY A 67 21.77 10.25 0.92
N PHE A 68 20.77 11.01 0.50
CA PHE A 68 19.74 11.55 1.38
C PHE A 68 18.41 11.61 0.61
N TYR A 69 17.54 10.63 0.87
CA TYR A 69 16.34 10.38 0.06
C TYR A 69 15.05 10.89 0.69
N LEU A 70 15.03 11.13 2.01
CA LEU A 70 13.85 11.53 2.77
C LEU A 70 13.07 12.68 2.14
N LEU A 71 13.75 13.73 1.66
CA LEU A 71 13.08 14.87 1.01
C LEU A 71 12.43 14.49 -0.31
N ALA A 72 12.99 13.55 -1.07
CA ALA A 72 12.41 13.07 -2.31
C ALA A 72 11.19 12.19 -2.02
N THR A 73 11.27 11.31 -1.01
CA THR A 73 10.14 10.51 -0.52
C THR A 73 8.98 11.38 -0.08
N LEU A 74 9.22 12.39 0.78
CA LEU A 74 8.18 13.35 1.19
C LEU A 74 7.60 14.12 0.01
N GLN A 75 8.44 14.58 -0.91
CA GLN A 75 7.98 15.25 -2.12
C GLN A 75 7.08 14.34 -2.96
N SER A 76 7.45 13.07 -3.12
CA SER A 76 6.64 12.08 -3.83
C SER A 76 5.27 11.93 -3.17
N LEU A 77 5.22 11.65 -1.86
CA LEU A 77 3.97 11.43 -1.14
C LEU A 77 3.00 12.60 -1.32
N PHE A 78 3.48 13.84 -1.17
CA PHE A 78 2.61 15.01 -1.26
C PHE A 78 2.23 15.39 -2.69
N SER A 79 3.16 15.30 -3.65
CA SER A 79 2.87 15.67 -5.05
C SER A 79 2.06 14.62 -5.80
N GLN A 80 2.11 13.37 -5.36
CA GLN A 80 1.36 12.27 -5.97
C GLN A 80 -0.03 12.11 -5.36
N SER A 81 -0.34 12.81 -4.26
CA SER A 81 -1.68 12.78 -3.65
C SER A 81 -2.60 13.88 -4.16
N THR A 82 -3.90 13.58 -4.22
CA THR A 82 -4.91 14.61 -4.46
C THR A 82 -5.19 15.42 -3.18
N GLU A 83 -5.84 16.56 -3.30
CA GLU A 83 -6.19 17.40 -2.15
C GLU A 83 -7.15 16.68 -1.19
N GLU A 84 -8.06 15.87 -1.71
CA GLU A 84 -8.97 15.02 -0.92
C GLU A 84 -8.19 13.97 -0.11
N GLU A 85 -7.21 13.30 -0.74
CA GLU A 85 -6.35 12.35 -0.03
C GLU A 85 -5.54 13.03 1.07
N LEU A 86 -4.98 14.21 0.78
CA LEU A 86 -4.19 15.01 1.71
C LEU A 86 -4.99 15.45 2.94
N GLN A 87 -6.29 15.68 2.81
CA GLN A 87 -7.17 16.01 3.93
C GLN A 87 -7.42 14.82 4.86
N GLU A 88 -7.27 13.60 4.35
CA GLU A 88 -7.60 12.36 5.04
C GLU A 88 -6.36 11.55 5.45
N MET A 89 -5.16 12.07 5.22
CA MET A 89 -3.92 11.46 5.67
C MET A 89 -3.03 12.36 6.51
N VAL A 90 -2.18 11.71 7.31
CA VAL A 90 -1.07 12.34 8.01
C VAL A 90 0.20 11.53 7.80
N VAL A 91 1.28 12.20 7.41
CA VAL A 91 2.62 11.61 7.29
C VAL A 91 3.36 11.83 8.61
N VAL A 92 3.92 10.77 9.19
CA VAL A 92 4.71 10.83 10.41
C VAL A 92 6.12 10.36 10.11
N VAL A 93 7.09 11.26 10.31
CA VAL A 93 8.51 10.97 10.16
C VAL A 93 9.13 10.86 11.54
N HIS A 94 9.63 9.67 11.86
CA HIS A 94 10.49 9.46 13.02
C HIS A 94 11.94 9.73 12.62
N LEU A 95 12.49 10.87 13.04
CA LEU A 95 13.92 11.17 12.94
C LEU A 95 14.63 10.39 14.04
N ALA A 96 15.12 9.20 13.68
CA ALA A 96 15.56 8.18 14.61
C ALA A 96 17.08 8.13 14.77
N ASP A 97 17.82 9.12 14.25
CA ASP A 97 19.27 9.11 14.36
C ASP A 97 19.73 9.32 15.80
N THR A 98 20.89 8.74 16.13
CA THR A 98 21.51 8.90 17.45
C THR A 98 22.18 10.27 17.63
N ASP A 99 22.53 10.99 16.56
CA ASP A 99 23.01 12.38 16.61
C ASP A 99 21.82 13.35 16.69
N PRO A 100 21.55 13.98 17.86
CA PRO A 100 20.47 14.95 18.00
C PRO A 100 20.66 16.15 17.08
N SER A 101 21.92 16.52 16.79
CA SER A 101 22.23 17.65 15.91
C SER A 101 21.79 17.36 14.47
N TRP A 102 21.94 16.11 14.01
CA TRP A 102 21.43 15.69 12.71
C TRP A 102 19.90 15.76 12.68
N ASN A 103 19.22 15.24 13.71
CA ASN A 103 17.76 15.28 13.81
C ASN A 103 17.24 16.73 13.73
N VAL A 104 17.85 17.67 14.47
CA VAL A 104 17.47 19.09 14.45
C VAL A 104 17.70 19.73 13.08
N ARG A 105 18.86 19.49 12.44
CA ARG A 105 19.16 20.02 11.09
C ARG A 105 18.18 19.50 10.03
N VAL A 106 17.86 18.20 10.08
CA VAL A 106 16.91 17.59 9.15
C VAL A 106 15.50 18.11 9.40
N ALA A 107 15.08 18.22 10.66
CA ALA A 107 13.79 18.80 11.01
C ALA A 107 13.64 20.23 10.49
N ALA A 108 14.66 21.07 10.66
CA ALA A 108 14.66 22.44 10.14
C ALA A 108 14.57 22.48 8.60
N THR A 109 15.29 21.59 7.92
CA THR A 109 15.25 21.47 6.45
C THR A 109 13.86 21.06 5.96
N ILE A 110 13.24 20.08 6.63
CA ILE A 110 11.87 19.65 6.31
C ILE A 110 10.86 20.75 6.62
N ALA A 111 11.00 21.44 7.76
CA ALA A 111 10.13 22.54 8.14
C ALA A 111 10.16 23.68 7.12
N GLN A 112 11.33 23.99 6.56
CA GLN A 112 11.47 24.98 5.51
C GLN A 112 10.79 24.54 4.20
N LYS A 113 11.00 23.28 3.77
CA LYS A 113 10.54 22.80 2.45
C LYS A 113 9.05 22.41 2.44
N PHE A 114 8.53 21.91 3.56
CA PHE A 114 7.18 21.35 3.67
C PHE A 114 6.32 22.09 4.71
N ALA A 115 6.63 23.36 4.99
CA ALA A 115 5.92 24.24 5.92
C ALA A 115 4.39 24.18 5.76
N HIS A 116 3.92 24.21 4.51
CA HIS A 116 2.49 24.13 4.19
C HIS A 116 1.83 22.87 4.73
N HIS A 117 2.45 21.70 4.54
CA HIS A 117 1.92 20.42 5.02
C HIS A 117 1.97 20.32 6.55
N ILE A 118 2.99 20.90 7.18
CA ILE A 118 3.10 20.96 8.65
C ILE A 118 1.97 21.81 9.23
N LEU A 119 1.75 23.01 8.68
CA LEU A 119 0.70 23.94 9.13
C LEU A 119 -0.71 23.37 8.96
N GLN A 120 -0.93 22.57 7.92
CA GLN A 120 -2.21 21.89 7.68
C GLN A 120 -2.39 20.60 8.49
N GLY A 121 -1.42 20.23 9.35
CA GLY A 121 -1.48 18.99 10.14
C GLY A 121 -1.32 17.72 9.31
N ARG A 122 -0.71 17.82 8.11
CA ARG A 122 -0.47 16.71 7.18
C ARG A 122 0.90 16.06 7.37
N LEU A 123 1.82 16.72 8.09
CA LEU A 123 3.16 16.23 8.36
C LEU A 123 3.52 16.43 9.84
N LEU A 124 3.97 15.36 10.50
CA LEU A 124 4.47 15.36 11.87
C LEU A 124 5.92 14.88 11.88
N LEU A 125 6.78 15.61 12.56
CA LEU A 125 8.17 15.21 12.79
C LEU A 125 8.35 14.88 14.26
N ILE A 126 8.76 13.64 14.55
CA ILE A 126 8.96 13.14 15.90
C ILE A 126 10.36 12.62 16.10
N HIS A 127 10.83 12.63 17.34
CA HIS A 127 12.02 11.94 17.78
C HIS A 127 11.74 11.21 19.08
N ALA A 128 12.13 9.94 19.17
CA ALA A 128 12.17 9.19 20.41
C ALA A 128 13.57 9.31 21.02
N PRO A 129 13.71 9.90 22.22
CA PRO A 129 15.01 10.08 22.84
C PRO A 129 15.73 8.74 23.17
N PRO A 130 17.08 8.70 23.09
CA PRO A 130 17.86 7.48 23.33
C PRO A 130 17.65 6.83 24.70
N GLU A 131 17.29 7.60 25.73
CA GLU A 131 17.04 7.07 27.08
C GLU A 131 15.87 6.09 27.17
N PHE A 132 14.98 6.08 26.17
CA PHE A 132 13.87 5.12 26.10
C PHE A 132 14.24 3.84 25.35
N TYR A 133 15.38 3.79 24.65
CA TYR A 133 15.79 2.59 23.93
C TYR A 133 16.23 1.49 24.92
N PRO A 134 15.86 0.22 24.65
CA PRO A 134 16.45 -0.89 25.37
C PRO A 134 17.95 -1.01 25.03
N THR A 135 18.71 -1.76 25.84
CA THR A 135 20.14 -1.93 25.59
C THR A 135 20.41 -2.46 24.18
N LEU A 136 21.31 -1.79 23.46
CA LEU A 136 21.78 -2.21 22.14
C LEU A 136 23.19 -2.83 22.21
N GLU A 137 23.63 -3.17 23.42
CA GLU A 137 24.91 -3.83 23.73
C GLU A 137 24.66 -5.29 24.14
N GLY A 138 25.61 -6.17 23.87
CA GLY A 138 25.50 -7.59 24.25
C GLY A 138 24.38 -8.35 23.54
N LEU A 139 23.97 -7.89 22.35
CA LEU A 139 22.85 -8.45 21.59
C LEU A 139 23.12 -9.89 21.13
N LYS A 140 22.04 -10.68 21.04
CA LYS A 140 22.10 -12.06 20.56
C LYS A 140 22.53 -12.15 19.09
N ARG A 141 23.46 -13.06 18.80
CA ARG A 141 24.03 -13.27 17.45
C ARG A 141 23.48 -14.54 16.79
N ASN A 142 22.16 -14.63 16.67
CA ASN A 142 21.46 -15.83 16.19
C ASN A 142 21.79 -16.24 14.74
N PHE A 143 22.30 -15.32 13.91
CA PHE A 143 22.56 -15.56 12.48
C PHE A 143 24.01 -15.33 12.06
N ASN A 144 24.95 -15.31 13.01
CA ASN A 144 26.38 -15.02 12.76
C ASN A 144 26.67 -13.69 12.04
N ASP A 145 25.72 -12.75 12.02
CA ASP A 145 25.96 -11.39 11.55
C ASP A 145 27.05 -10.68 12.37
N ALA A 146 27.75 -9.75 11.73
CA ALA A 146 28.66 -8.83 12.38
C ALA A 146 27.91 -8.02 13.46
N GLU A 147 28.60 -7.67 14.55
CA GLU A 147 28.01 -6.98 15.70
C GLU A 147 27.32 -5.67 15.30
N GLU A 148 27.94 -4.87 14.42
CA GLU A 148 27.35 -3.64 13.90
C GLU A 148 26.02 -3.89 13.17
N ARG A 149 25.93 -4.98 12.40
CA ARG A 149 24.70 -5.33 11.68
C ARG A 149 23.61 -5.79 12.65
N VAL A 150 23.97 -6.55 13.68
CA VAL A 150 23.05 -6.95 14.75
C VAL A 150 22.52 -5.71 15.48
N ARG A 151 23.41 -4.79 15.87
CA ARG A 151 23.04 -3.51 16.49
C ARG A 151 22.11 -2.69 15.61
N PHE A 152 22.44 -2.58 14.31
CA PHE A 152 21.63 -1.85 13.34
C PHE A 152 20.21 -2.43 13.20
N ARG A 153 20.08 -3.73 12.93
CA ARG A 153 18.75 -4.37 12.77
C ARG A 153 17.93 -4.34 14.06
N SER A 154 18.59 -4.47 15.21
CA SER A 154 17.92 -4.41 16.51
C SER A 154 17.42 -3.01 16.84
N LYS A 155 18.22 -1.98 16.55
CA LYS A 155 17.78 -0.58 16.66
C LYS A 155 16.61 -0.30 15.73
N GLN A 156 16.66 -0.78 14.49
CA GLN A 156 15.59 -0.57 13.50
C GLN A 156 14.23 -1.13 13.98
N ASN A 157 14.24 -2.31 14.64
CA ASN A 157 13.03 -2.87 15.26
C ASN A 157 12.44 -1.92 16.31
N VAL A 158 13.30 -1.33 17.16
CA VAL A 158 12.88 -0.36 18.19
C VAL A 158 12.37 0.94 17.55
N ASP A 159 13.06 1.45 16.52
CA ASP A 159 12.68 2.65 15.79
C ASP A 159 11.25 2.54 15.23
N TYR A 160 10.93 1.39 14.61
CA TYR A 160 9.59 1.12 14.10
C TYR A 160 8.58 0.92 15.23
N ALA A 161 8.93 0.22 16.31
CA ALA A 161 8.02 0.06 17.43
C ALA A 161 7.60 1.40 18.07
N PHE A 162 8.53 2.34 18.20
CA PHE A 162 8.24 3.69 18.68
C PHE A 162 7.35 4.47 17.69
N LEU A 163 7.65 4.40 16.40
CA LEU A 163 6.81 5.03 15.38
C LEU A 163 5.37 4.46 15.38
N LEU A 164 5.21 3.14 15.45
CA LEU A 164 3.91 2.47 15.52
C LEU A 164 3.13 2.88 16.77
N THR A 165 3.81 2.96 17.92
CA THR A 165 3.22 3.38 19.19
C THR A 165 2.71 4.82 19.11
N PHE A 166 3.51 5.74 18.53
CA PHE A 166 3.09 7.12 18.33
C PHE A 166 1.87 7.23 17.40
N ALA A 167 1.85 6.43 16.34
CA ALA A 167 0.85 6.47 15.27
C ALA A 167 -0.49 5.79 15.61
N ALA A 168 -0.53 4.91 16.61
CA ALA A 168 -1.65 4.01 16.92
C ALA A 168 -3.03 4.68 17.04
N ASN A 169 -3.09 5.95 17.43
CA ASN A 169 -4.35 6.68 17.61
C ASN A 169 -4.56 7.85 16.65
N LEU A 170 -3.72 8.00 15.62
CA LEU A 170 -3.81 9.13 14.68
C LEU A 170 -4.84 8.91 13.57
N SER A 171 -5.00 7.66 13.13
CA SER A 171 -5.83 7.32 11.97
C SER A 171 -6.53 5.98 12.14
N SER A 172 -7.42 5.62 11.22
CA SER A 172 -8.06 4.29 11.15
C SER A 172 -7.09 3.20 10.65
N TYR A 173 -6.22 3.55 9.70
CA TYR A 173 -5.22 2.67 9.11
C TYR A 173 -3.81 3.28 9.21
N TYR A 174 -2.80 2.42 9.19
CA TYR A 174 -1.40 2.79 9.18
C TYR A 174 -0.67 2.08 8.05
N LEU A 175 0.10 2.84 7.27
CA LEU A 175 0.95 2.36 6.20
C LEU A 175 2.41 2.56 6.59
N MET A 176 3.17 1.46 6.64
CA MET A 176 4.62 1.45 6.83
C MET A 176 5.32 1.62 5.48
N ILE A 177 6.24 2.59 5.39
CA ILE A 177 7.15 2.77 4.26
C ILE A 177 8.56 3.12 4.76
N GLU A 178 9.53 3.16 3.84
CA GLU A 178 10.90 3.62 4.10
C GLU A 178 11.10 5.09 3.72
N ASP A 179 12.25 5.66 4.08
CA ASP A 179 12.61 7.05 3.76
C ASP A 179 13.20 7.24 2.35
N ASP A 180 13.24 6.19 1.53
CA ASP A 180 13.76 6.18 0.16
C ASP A 180 12.81 5.49 -0.83
N VAL A 181 11.55 5.93 -0.88
CA VAL A 181 10.52 5.38 -1.76
C VAL A 181 9.84 6.44 -2.64
N TRP A 182 9.52 6.06 -3.87
CA TRP A 182 8.52 6.72 -4.72
C TRP A 182 7.15 6.12 -4.46
N SER A 183 6.14 6.97 -4.43
CA SER A 183 4.72 6.60 -4.35
C SER A 183 4.06 6.71 -5.71
N ALA A 184 3.12 5.81 -6.00
CA ALA A 184 2.22 5.93 -7.14
C ALA A 184 1.28 7.12 -6.96
N ARG A 185 0.84 7.71 -8.07
CA ARG A 185 -0.19 8.75 -8.08
C ARG A 185 -1.49 8.24 -7.45
N SER A 186 -2.11 8.99 -6.54
CA SER A 186 -3.37 8.63 -5.89
C SER A 186 -3.34 7.29 -5.14
N PHE A 187 -2.21 6.99 -4.48
CA PHE A 187 -2.02 5.73 -3.76
C PHE A 187 -3.03 5.51 -2.62
N LEU A 188 -3.54 6.58 -1.98
CA LEU A 188 -4.50 6.43 -0.89
C LEU A 188 -5.85 5.94 -1.42
N THR A 189 -6.28 6.47 -2.56
CA THR A 189 -7.46 6.02 -3.29
C THR A 189 -7.32 4.56 -3.69
N ALA A 190 -6.14 4.15 -4.18
CA ALA A 190 -5.85 2.75 -4.48
C ALA A 190 -5.96 1.85 -3.23
N ILE A 191 -5.40 2.28 -2.10
CA ILE A 191 -5.50 1.59 -0.81
C ILE A 191 -6.97 1.46 -0.37
N ARG A 192 -7.80 2.49 -0.56
CA ARG A 192 -9.23 2.42 -0.25
C ARG A 192 -9.98 1.37 -1.05
N ARG A 193 -9.71 1.28 -2.35
CA ARG A 193 -10.31 0.26 -3.21
C ARG A 193 -9.89 -1.14 -2.77
N ALA A 194 -8.61 -1.31 -2.46
CA ALA A 194 -8.10 -2.56 -1.90
C ALA A 194 -8.81 -2.92 -0.58
N LEU A 195 -8.96 -1.96 0.34
CA LEU A 195 -9.68 -2.18 1.60
C LEU A 195 -11.16 -2.55 1.39
N ALA A 196 -11.85 -1.88 0.46
CA ALA A 196 -13.24 -2.20 0.11
C ALA A 196 -13.37 -3.63 -0.45
N SER A 197 -12.40 -4.09 -1.26
CA SER A 197 -12.37 -5.48 -1.75
C SER A 197 -12.17 -6.54 -0.66
N GLN A 198 -11.72 -6.11 0.53
CA GLN A 198 -11.48 -6.97 1.70
C GLN A 198 -12.55 -6.78 2.78
N GLU A 199 -13.67 -6.12 2.46
CA GLU A 199 -14.78 -5.96 3.39
C GLU A 199 -15.35 -7.33 3.82
N GLY A 200 -15.57 -7.52 5.12
CA GLY A 200 -16.00 -8.80 5.70
C GLY A 200 -14.90 -9.85 5.87
N SER A 201 -13.69 -9.62 5.36
CA SER A 201 -12.54 -10.52 5.56
C SER A 201 -11.71 -10.12 6.79
N ASN A 202 -11.09 -11.11 7.44
CA ASN A 202 -10.13 -10.87 8.51
C ASN A 202 -8.70 -10.97 7.95
N TRP A 203 -7.89 -9.94 8.18
CA TRP A 203 -6.50 -9.87 7.76
C TRP A 203 -5.66 -9.15 8.81
N ALA A 204 -4.42 -9.59 8.95
CA ALA A 204 -3.40 -9.00 9.81
C ALA A 204 -2.57 -7.93 9.07
N THR A 205 -2.28 -8.15 7.78
CA THR A 205 -1.49 -7.21 6.97
C THR A 205 -1.89 -7.29 5.50
N LEU A 206 -2.05 -6.13 4.86
CA LEU A 206 -2.17 -6.00 3.41
C LEU A 206 -0.88 -5.39 2.85
N GLU A 207 -0.43 -5.84 1.67
CA GLU A 207 0.86 -5.42 1.10
C GLU A 207 0.68 -4.72 -0.25
N PHE A 208 1.35 -3.58 -0.42
CA PHE A 208 1.33 -2.75 -1.64
C PHE A 208 2.70 -2.63 -2.31
N SER A 209 3.67 -3.44 -1.87
CA SER A 209 4.97 -3.66 -2.52
C SER A 209 5.45 -5.07 -2.20
N LYS A 210 6.32 -5.63 -3.04
CA LYS A 210 7.05 -6.87 -2.75
C LYS A 210 8.23 -6.66 -1.80
N LEU A 211 8.68 -5.42 -1.65
CA LEU A 211 9.98 -5.10 -1.07
C LEU A 211 9.89 -5.00 0.45
N GLY A 212 10.39 -6.02 1.16
CA GLY A 212 10.67 -5.96 2.59
C GLY A 212 9.50 -5.46 3.44
N TYR A 213 9.70 -4.31 4.10
CA TYR A 213 8.71 -3.61 4.95
C TYR A 213 7.99 -2.45 4.25
N ILE A 214 8.28 -2.18 2.97
CA ILE A 214 7.64 -1.12 2.20
C ILE A 214 6.20 -1.52 1.87
N GLY A 215 5.27 -0.57 2.05
CA GLY A 215 3.89 -0.73 1.63
C GLY A 215 3.09 -1.71 2.48
N LYS A 216 3.43 -1.89 3.76
CA LYS A 216 2.68 -2.77 4.68
C LYS A 216 1.59 -1.97 5.37
N LEU A 217 0.33 -2.34 5.15
CA LEU A 217 -0.84 -1.70 5.72
C LEU A 217 -1.39 -2.51 6.90
N TYR A 218 -1.68 -1.82 7.99
CA TYR A 218 -2.24 -2.34 9.23
C TYR A 218 -3.48 -1.56 9.64
N ARG A 219 -4.37 -2.19 10.40
CA ARG A 219 -5.39 -1.46 11.16
C ARG A 219 -4.70 -0.76 12.33
N SER A 220 -5.03 0.50 12.58
CA SER A 220 -4.39 1.25 13.66
C SER A 220 -4.61 0.63 15.05
N SER A 221 -5.72 -0.09 15.22
CA SER A 221 -6.04 -0.86 16.43
C SER A 221 -5.03 -1.97 16.74
N ASP A 222 -4.33 -2.48 15.72
CA ASP A 222 -3.37 -3.58 15.87
C ASP A 222 -1.93 -3.08 16.12
N LEU A 223 -1.66 -1.78 15.90
CA LEU A 223 -0.33 -1.21 16.05
C LEU A 223 0.29 -1.40 17.43
N PRO A 224 -0.45 -1.27 18.55
CA PRO A 224 0.16 -1.49 19.86
C PRO A 224 0.65 -2.93 20.03
N ARG A 225 -0.09 -3.90 19.47
CA ARG A 225 0.32 -5.31 19.51
C ARG A 225 1.55 -5.54 18.65
N LEU A 226 1.59 -4.96 17.46
CA LEU A 226 2.74 -5.04 16.56
C LEU A 226 3.98 -4.36 17.16
N ALA A 227 3.84 -3.17 17.75
CA ALA A 227 4.91 -2.46 18.42
C ALA A 227 5.51 -3.29 19.56
N CYS A 228 4.66 -3.87 20.42
CA CYS A 228 5.09 -4.80 21.46
C CYS A 228 5.82 -6.01 20.89
N PHE A 229 5.32 -6.59 19.79
CA PHE A 229 5.95 -7.73 19.15
C PHE A 229 7.36 -7.40 18.64
N LEU A 230 7.53 -6.27 17.95
CA LEU A 230 8.84 -5.81 17.48
C LEU A 230 9.80 -5.53 18.64
N LEU A 231 9.32 -4.92 19.74
CA LEU A 231 10.12 -4.71 20.94
C LEU A 231 10.47 -6.00 21.67
N LEU A 232 9.57 -6.98 21.71
CA LEU A 232 9.82 -8.24 22.39
C LEU A 232 10.93 -9.03 21.68
N PHE A 233 10.96 -8.96 20.34
CA PHE A 233 11.88 -9.73 19.50
C PHE A 233 13.00 -8.89 18.89
N TYR A 234 13.26 -7.68 19.39
CA TYR A 234 14.20 -6.74 18.76
C TYR A 234 15.63 -7.30 18.64
N GLN A 235 16.04 -8.16 19.58
CA GLN A 235 17.37 -8.82 19.55
C GLN A 235 17.39 -10.06 18.63
N GLU A 236 16.23 -10.66 18.38
CA GLU A 236 16.17 -12.00 17.80
C GLU A 236 16.35 -12.00 16.29
N MET A 237 15.60 -11.14 15.57
CA MET A 237 15.53 -11.18 14.09
C MET A 237 15.41 -9.77 13.48
N PRO A 238 15.77 -9.59 12.19
CA PRO A 238 15.50 -8.34 11.48
C PRO A 238 13.98 -8.09 11.30
N CYS A 239 13.61 -6.83 11.06
CA CYS A 239 12.20 -6.39 11.08
C CYS A 239 11.32 -7.09 10.04
N ASP A 240 11.79 -7.24 8.80
CA ASP A 240 11.07 -7.92 7.71
C ASP A 240 10.65 -9.36 8.07
N TRP A 241 11.52 -10.09 8.77
CA TRP A 241 11.23 -11.45 9.23
C TRP A 241 10.20 -11.42 10.36
N LEU A 242 10.34 -10.49 11.30
CA LEU A 242 9.36 -10.30 12.37
C LEU A 242 7.97 -9.95 11.82
N LEU A 243 7.85 -9.07 10.83
CA LEU A 243 6.56 -8.76 10.20
C LEU A 243 5.92 -10.01 9.56
N THR A 244 6.73 -10.88 8.94
CA THR A 244 6.25 -12.16 8.40
C THR A 244 5.72 -13.07 9.49
N HIS A 245 6.45 -13.22 10.60
CA HIS A 245 6.03 -14.03 11.73
C HIS A 245 4.78 -13.48 12.42
N PHE A 246 4.68 -12.15 12.59
CA PHE A 246 3.51 -11.51 13.16
C PHE A 246 2.23 -11.85 12.37
N ARG A 247 2.30 -11.75 11.03
CA ARG A 247 1.21 -12.13 10.12
C ARG A 247 0.81 -13.60 10.29
N GLN A 248 1.79 -14.50 10.33
CA GLN A 248 1.56 -15.94 10.49
C GLN A 248 0.92 -16.28 11.85
N LEU A 249 1.37 -15.65 12.93
CA LEU A 249 0.84 -15.84 14.28
C LEU A 249 -0.62 -15.37 14.40
N LEU A 250 -1.03 -14.38 13.60
CA LEU A 250 -2.42 -13.93 13.49
C LEU A 250 -3.25 -14.75 12.50
N ALA A 251 -2.83 -15.99 12.22
CA ALA A 251 -3.49 -16.95 11.35
C ALA A 251 -3.64 -16.53 9.87
N GLN A 252 -2.93 -15.48 9.43
CA GLN A 252 -2.83 -15.14 8.02
C GLN A 252 -1.57 -15.79 7.41
N LYS A 253 -1.72 -17.02 6.91
CA LYS A 253 -0.62 -17.75 6.26
C LYS A 253 -0.17 -17.08 4.97
N ASP A 254 -1.14 -16.77 4.12
CA ASP A 254 -0.92 -16.23 2.78
C ASP A 254 -0.67 -14.73 2.78
N VAL A 255 0.20 -14.29 1.87
CA VAL A 255 0.45 -12.88 1.61
C VAL A 255 -0.72 -12.32 0.81
N ILE A 256 -1.43 -11.33 1.36
CA ILE A 256 -2.45 -10.56 0.63
C ILE A 256 -1.78 -9.31 0.05
N ARG A 257 -1.14 -9.48 -1.10
CA ARG A 257 -0.42 -8.40 -1.80
C ARG A 257 -1.22 -7.90 -2.99
N PHE A 258 -1.39 -6.59 -3.10
CA PHE A 258 -2.07 -5.93 -4.21
C PHE A 258 -1.10 -5.61 -5.35
N LYS A 259 -1.59 -5.76 -6.58
CA LYS A 259 -0.90 -5.40 -7.83
C LYS A 259 -1.72 -4.38 -8.61
N PRO A 260 -1.07 -3.47 -9.36
CA PRO A 260 0.36 -3.14 -9.29
C PRO A 260 0.79 -2.60 -7.92
N SER A 261 2.09 -2.66 -7.65
CA SER A 261 2.67 -2.09 -6.44
C SER A 261 2.59 -0.57 -6.46
N LEU A 262 2.28 0.01 -5.31
CA LEU A 262 2.08 1.45 -5.14
C LEU A 262 3.35 2.17 -4.69
N PHE A 263 4.41 1.42 -4.33
CA PHE A 263 5.65 1.98 -3.82
C PHE A 263 6.85 1.30 -4.46
N GLN A 264 7.81 2.13 -4.86
CA GLN A 264 9.06 1.71 -5.49
C GLN A 264 10.24 2.25 -4.68
N HIS A 265 11.16 1.39 -4.28
CA HIS A 265 12.40 1.80 -3.65
C HIS A 265 13.28 2.58 -4.63
N MET A 266 13.79 3.73 -4.20
CA MET A 266 14.63 4.62 -5.01
C MET A 266 16.05 4.81 -4.47
N GLY A 267 16.33 4.26 -3.28
CA GLY A 267 17.61 4.39 -2.62
C GLY A 267 18.72 3.62 -3.33
N LEU A 268 19.71 4.31 -3.91
CA LEU A 268 20.87 3.63 -4.49
C LEU A 268 21.85 3.12 -3.42
N TYR A 269 21.84 3.72 -2.23
CA TYR A 269 22.78 3.42 -1.14
C TYR A 269 22.03 3.07 0.14
N SER A 270 22.34 1.91 0.71
CA SER A 270 21.78 1.43 1.97
C SER A 270 22.11 2.38 3.14
N SER A 271 21.16 2.50 4.08
CA SER A 271 21.41 3.15 5.37
C SER A 271 22.43 2.41 6.22
N PHE A 272 22.54 1.08 6.07
CA PHE A 272 23.62 0.29 6.64
C PHE A 272 24.85 0.31 5.73
N GLN A 273 25.94 0.95 6.19
CA GLN A 273 27.27 1.01 5.55
C GLN A 273 27.32 1.64 4.13
N GLY A 274 26.22 2.18 3.59
CA GLY A 274 26.24 2.85 2.29
C GLY A 274 26.47 1.93 1.09
N THR A 275 26.17 0.64 1.22
CA THR A 275 26.32 -0.35 0.14
C THR A 275 25.34 -0.07 -0.99
N VAL A 276 25.74 -0.38 -2.24
CA VAL A 276 24.88 -0.16 -3.41
C VAL A 276 23.68 -1.12 -3.34
N ASN A 277 22.48 -0.57 -3.42
CA ASN A 277 21.22 -1.30 -3.41
C ASN A 277 20.42 -0.95 -4.68
N ARG A 278 19.98 -1.96 -5.43
CA ARG A 278 19.20 -1.80 -6.67
C ARG A 278 17.94 -2.67 -6.61
N LEU A 279 17.17 -2.51 -5.54
CA LEU A 279 15.89 -3.19 -5.41
C LEU A 279 14.85 -2.47 -6.29
N GLU A 280 14.33 -3.20 -7.27
CA GLU A 280 13.23 -2.78 -8.13
C GLU A 280 12.03 -3.70 -7.94
N ASP A 281 10.82 -3.14 -7.92
CA ASP A 281 9.58 -3.91 -7.94
C ASP A 281 8.99 -3.87 -9.35
N GLU A 282 9.18 -4.97 -10.08
CA GLU A 282 8.67 -5.18 -11.44
C GLU A 282 7.14 -4.96 -11.56
N ASP A 283 6.38 -5.04 -10.46
CA ASP A 283 4.93 -4.78 -10.48
C ASP A 283 4.57 -3.31 -10.22
N PHE A 284 5.53 -2.39 -10.03
CA PHE A 284 5.24 -0.98 -9.72
C PHE A 284 4.54 -0.26 -10.88
N GLN A 285 3.47 0.47 -10.57
CA GLN A 285 2.78 1.34 -11.55
C GLN A 285 2.76 2.78 -11.05
N ALA A 286 3.39 3.68 -11.80
CA ALA A 286 3.55 5.08 -11.42
C ALA A 286 2.22 5.85 -11.39
N ASP A 287 1.24 5.46 -12.21
CA ASP A 287 -0.08 6.09 -12.25
C ASP A 287 -1.15 5.14 -11.71
N ALA A 288 -1.57 5.34 -10.45
CA ALA A 288 -2.63 4.51 -9.88
C ALA A 288 -4.04 4.89 -10.42
N LEU A 289 -4.18 5.95 -11.24
CA LEU A 289 -5.43 6.20 -11.97
C LEU A 289 -5.68 5.15 -13.08
N ASP A 290 -4.64 4.47 -13.54
CA ASP A 290 -4.78 3.31 -14.43
C ASP A 290 -5.07 2.02 -13.63
N LEU A 291 -5.34 2.10 -12.32
CA LEU A 291 -5.95 0.99 -11.59
C LEU A 291 -7.43 0.87 -11.95
N PRO A 292 -7.94 -0.35 -12.15
CA PRO A 292 -9.37 -0.54 -12.31
C PRO A 292 -10.12 -0.15 -11.04
N ASP A 293 -11.39 0.20 -11.22
CA ASP A 293 -12.32 0.46 -10.12
C ASP A 293 -12.82 -0.87 -9.53
N ASN A 294 -12.97 -1.91 -10.37
CA ASN A 294 -13.54 -3.22 -10.05
C ASN A 294 -14.69 -3.16 -9.02
N PRO A 295 -15.87 -2.63 -9.43
CA PRO A 295 -17.04 -2.53 -8.54
C PRO A 295 -17.36 -3.85 -7.83
N PRO A 296 -17.86 -3.82 -6.58
CA PRO A 296 -18.23 -5.01 -5.83
C PRO A 296 -19.14 -5.94 -6.65
N ALA A 297 -18.73 -7.21 -6.75
CA ALA A 297 -19.40 -8.17 -7.61
C ALA A 297 -19.36 -9.59 -7.04
N SER A 298 -20.31 -10.41 -7.46
CA SER A 298 -20.28 -11.86 -7.28
C SER A 298 -19.79 -12.52 -8.57
N LEU A 299 -18.85 -13.45 -8.44
CA LEU A 299 -18.21 -14.10 -9.58
C LEU A 299 -18.64 -15.56 -9.69
N TYR A 300 -18.95 -15.98 -10.90
CA TYR A 300 -19.42 -17.33 -11.23
C TYR A 300 -18.69 -17.84 -12.47
N THR A 301 -18.57 -19.16 -12.57
CA THR A 301 -18.03 -19.81 -13.76
C THR A 301 -18.77 -21.12 -13.98
N SER A 302 -18.95 -21.51 -15.24
CA SER A 302 -19.42 -22.86 -15.59
C SER A 302 -18.30 -23.88 -15.69
N MET A 303 -17.04 -23.43 -15.65
CA MET A 303 -15.85 -24.28 -15.75
C MET A 303 -15.48 -24.86 -14.38
N SER A 304 -14.89 -26.06 -14.39
CA SER A 304 -14.39 -26.70 -13.17
C SER A 304 -13.17 -25.94 -12.63
N VAL A 305 -13.21 -25.51 -11.37
CA VAL A 305 -12.11 -24.77 -10.74
C VAL A 305 -10.97 -25.73 -10.36
N PHE A 306 -9.72 -25.37 -10.68
CA PHE A 306 -8.56 -26.10 -10.18
C PHE A 306 -8.22 -25.65 -8.76
N GLU A 307 -8.21 -26.59 -7.81
CA GLU A 307 -7.83 -26.38 -6.41
C GLU A 307 -8.48 -25.12 -5.79
N ASN A 308 -7.67 -24.16 -5.33
CA ASN A 308 -8.10 -22.92 -4.72
C ASN A 308 -8.03 -21.71 -5.68
N TYR A 309 -7.94 -21.92 -7.00
CA TYR A 309 -7.85 -20.86 -8.02
C TYR A 309 -9.23 -20.31 -8.39
N GLU A 310 -9.98 -19.88 -7.37
CA GLU A 310 -11.37 -19.44 -7.48
C GLU A 310 -11.58 -18.20 -8.37
N PRO A 311 -12.79 -18.01 -8.96
CA PRO A 311 -13.10 -16.88 -9.85
C PRO A 311 -12.75 -15.49 -9.28
N GLN A 312 -12.93 -15.31 -7.98
CA GLN A 312 -12.66 -14.06 -7.26
C GLN A 312 -11.22 -13.59 -7.46
N LYS A 313 -10.27 -14.52 -7.63
CA LYS A 313 -8.85 -14.18 -7.83
C LYS A 313 -8.57 -13.49 -9.16
N ALA A 314 -9.38 -13.69 -10.20
CA ALA A 314 -9.22 -13.01 -11.49
C ALA A 314 -9.71 -11.56 -11.48
N TYR A 315 -10.59 -11.20 -10.54
CA TYR A 315 -11.18 -9.85 -10.43
C TYR A 315 -10.69 -9.08 -9.20
N SER A 316 -9.78 -9.70 -8.44
CA SER A 316 -9.13 -9.07 -7.30
C SER A 316 -7.86 -8.35 -7.76
N LEU A 317 -7.60 -7.19 -7.16
CA LEU A 317 -6.30 -6.54 -7.25
C LEU A 317 -5.22 -7.30 -6.45
N ALA A 318 -5.60 -8.25 -5.59
CA ALA A 318 -4.64 -9.09 -4.89
C ALA A 318 -3.97 -10.11 -5.83
N LYS A 319 -2.73 -10.51 -5.52
CA LYS A 319 -1.98 -11.50 -6.27
C LYS A 319 -2.77 -12.81 -6.33
N GLY A 320 -3.06 -13.25 -7.55
CA GLY A 320 -3.76 -14.49 -7.82
C GLY A 320 -4.24 -14.50 -9.26
N TYR A 321 -4.85 -15.60 -9.68
CA TYR A 321 -5.58 -15.73 -10.93
C TYR A 321 -6.63 -16.81 -10.79
N PHE A 322 -7.62 -16.81 -11.67
CA PHE A 322 -8.53 -17.94 -11.84
C PHE A 322 -7.87 -19.00 -12.71
N TRP A 323 -8.07 -20.28 -12.39
CA TRP A 323 -7.62 -21.39 -13.24
C TRP A 323 -8.73 -22.44 -13.37
N GLY A 324 -9.31 -22.50 -14.57
CA GLY A 324 -10.41 -23.40 -14.91
C GLY A 324 -9.95 -24.54 -15.82
N LYS A 325 -10.53 -25.71 -15.62
CA LYS A 325 -10.29 -26.91 -16.44
C LYS A 325 -11.29 -27.01 -17.59
N ASP A 326 -10.83 -27.62 -18.68
CA ASP A 326 -11.64 -28.07 -19.81
C ASP A 326 -12.63 -27.02 -20.35
N PRO A 327 -12.15 -25.82 -20.75
CA PRO A 327 -13.00 -24.80 -21.37
C PRO A 327 -13.58 -25.29 -22.72
N ALA A 328 -14.87 -25.63 -22.72
CA ALA A 328 -15.64 -25.94 -23.92
C ALA A 328 -16.40 -24.73 -24.48
N ALA A 329 -16.80 -24.80 -25.75
CA ALA A 329 -17.67 -23.83 -26.39
C ALA A 329 -18.97 -23.66 -25.59
N GLY A 330 -19.30 -22.41 -25.26
CA GLY A 330 -20.41 -22.05 -24.39
C GLY A 330 -20.06 -21.97 -22.91
N SER A 331 -18.86 -22.36 -22.47
CA SER A 331 -18.40 -22.09 -21.11
C SER A 331 -18.36 -20.59 -20.82
N THR A 332 -18.68 -20.23 -19.58
CA THR A 332 -18.82 -18.84 -19.16
C THR A 332 -18.06 -18.54 -17.88
N PHE A 333 -17.57 -17.31 -17.79
CA PHE A 333 -17.12 -16.66 -16.58
C PHE A 333 -17.90 -15.37 -16.43
N SER A 334 -18.67 -15.22 -15.37
CA SER A 334 -19.64 -14.14 -15.17
C SER A 334 -19.33 -13.34 -13.92
N ILE A 335 -19.36 -12.02 -14.05
CA ILE A 335 -19.21 -11.04 -12.99
C ILE A 335 -20.56 -10.35 -12.86
N VAL A 336 -21.21 -10.47 -11.71
CA VAL A 336 -22.52 -9.87 -11.45
C VAL A 336 -22.32 -8.76 -10.43
N PHE A 337 -22.47 -7.51 -10.84
CA PHE A 337 -22.28 -6.38 -9.93
C PHE A 337 -23.35 -6.39 -8.83
N GLN A 338 -22.94 -6.02 -7.63
CA GLN A 338 -23.87 -5.82 -6.52
C GLN A 338 -24.78 -4.61 -6.80
N GLN A 339 -24.20 -3.54 -7.36
CA GLN A 339 -24.93 -2.38 -7.87
C GLN A 339 -24.62 -2.15 -9.36
N PRO A 340 -25.62 -1.81 -10.19
CA PRO A 340 -25.40 -1.52 -11.61
C PRO A 340 -24.39 -0.38 -11.79
N ALA A 341 -23.44 -0.54 -12.72
CA ALA A 341 -22.33 0.40 -12.92
C ALA A 341 -22.24 0.88 -14.37
N ARG A 342 -21.89 2.16 -14.57
CA ARG A 342 -21.58 2.70 -15.89
C ARG A 342 -20.14 2.35 -16.26
N VAL A 343 -19.97 1.21 -16.93
CA VAL A 343 -18.67 0.70 -17.35
C VAL A 343 -18.13 1.52 -18.51
N SER A 344 -16.92 2.08 -18.37
CA SER A 344 -16.24 2.86 -19.41
C SER A 344 -15.19 2.06 -20.15
N ARG A 345 -14.55 1.11 -19.46
CA ARG A 345 -13.48 0.28 -19.99
C ARG A 345 -13.48 -1.07 -19.31
N VAL A 346 -13.21 -2.11 -20.10
CA VAL A 346 -12.92 -3.45 -19.60
C VAL A 346 -11.66 -3.95 -20.27
N ARG A 347 -10.77 -4.53 -19.48
CA ARG A 347 -9.60 -5.25 -19.95
C ARG A 347 -9.58 -6.63 -19.30
N VAL A 348 -9.33 -7.66 -20.10
CA VAL A 348 -9.15 -9.03 -19.63
C VAL A 348 -7.84 -9.57 -20.19
N ARG A 349 -7.02 -10.14 -19.32
CA ARG A 349 -5.77 -10.82 -19.68
C ARG A 349 -5.85 -12.28 -19.24
N THR A 350 -5.53 -13.18 -20.14
CA THR A 350 -5.53 -14.63 -19.90
C THR A 350 -4.14 -15.21 -20.15
N GLY A 351 -3.90 -16.42 -19.62
CA GLY A 351 -2.59 -17.07 -19.61
C GLY A 351 -1.66 -16.57 -18.52
N SER A 352 -0.49 -17.20 -18.39
CA SER A 352 0.57 -16.76 -17.48
C SER A 352 1.95 -17.03 -18.07
N ALA A 353 2.98 -16.35 -17.57
CA ALA A 353 4.36 -16.60 -18.00
C ALA A 353 4.84 -18.02 -17.64
N GLU A 354 4.31 -18.60 -16.57
CA GLU A 354 4.64 -19.95 -16.10
C GLU A 354 3.90 -21.05 -16.89
N ARG A 355 2.74 -20.71 -17.48
CA ARG A 355 1.87 -21.59 -18.26
C ARG A 355 1.44 -20.87 -19.55
N PRO A 356 2.32 -20.79 -20.57
CA PRO A 356 2.08 -19.98 -21.76
C PRO A 356 0.95 -20.51 -22.67
N GLY A 357 0.52 -21.77 -22.50
CA GLY A 357 -0.58 -22.37 -23.26
C GLY A 357 -1.97 -22.14 -22.65
N ASP A 358 -2.06 -21.75 -21.38
CA ASP A 358 -3.33 -21.70 -20.65
C ASP A 358 -4.07 -20.35 -20.84
N PHE A 359 -4.04 -19.80 -22.04
CA PHE A 359 -4.75 -18.57 -22.39
C PHE A 359 -6.04 -18.89 -23.16
N LEU A 360 -6.93 -17.90 -23.26
CA LEU A 360 -8.18 -18.07 -24.02
C LEU A 360 -7.92 -17.93 -25.52
N HIS A 361 -8.12 -19.02 -26.26
CA HIS A 361 -7.88 -19.05 -27.71
C HIS A 361 -8.99 -18.32 -28.48
N ALA A 362 -10.25 -18.58 -28.13
CA ALA A 362 -11.40 -17.99 -28.78
C ALA A 362 -12.52 -17.71 -27.77
N GLY A 363 -12.84 -16.43 -27.59
CA GLY A 363 -13.94 -16.01 -26.75
C GLY A 363 -14.43 -14.60 -27.03
N LEU A 364 -15.54 -14.26 -26.41
CA LEU A 364 -16.18 -12.95 -26.48
C LEU A 364 -16.34 -12.35 -25.09
N LEU A 365 -16.12 -11.04 -24.99
CA LEU A 365 -16.58 -10.24 -23.87
C LEU A 365 -17.99 -9.73 -24.17
N GLU A 366 -18.90 -9.93 -23.22
CA GLU A 366 -20.29 -9.55 -23.31
C GLU A 366 -20.70 -8.73 -22.09
N LEU A 367 -21.50 -7.68 -22.30
CA LEU A 367 -22.07 -6.85 -21.23
C LEU A 367 -23.56 -7.14 -21.10
N GLY A 368 -23.98 -7.41 -19.86
CA GLY A 368 -25.29 -7.90 -19.49
C GLY A 368 -26.16 -6.86 -18.79
N ARG A 369 -27.46 -6.90 -19.08
CA ARG A 369 -28.52 -6.13 -18.41
C ARG A 369 -29.67 -7.06 -18.00
N ARG A 370 -30.50 -6.58 -17.07
CA ARG A 370 -31.69 -7.30 -16.54
C ARG A 370 -31.30 -8.59 -15.82
N ARG A 371 -30.82 -8.42 -14.59
CA ARG A 371 -30.40 -9.46 -13.66
C ARG A 371 -31.51 -10.49 -13.47
N ASN A 372 -31.19 -11.74 -13.73
CA ASN A 372 -32.09 -12.88 -13.56
C ASN A 372 -31.54 -13.83 -12.49
N HIS A 373 -32.37 -14.20 -11.52
CA HIS A 373 -32.04 -15.16 -10.44
C HIS A 373 -30.74 -14.87 -9.66
N GLY A 374 -30.26 -13.63 -9.62
CA GLY A 374 -29.11 -13.21 -8.83
C GLY A 374 -27.73 -13.62 -9.36
N ARG A 375 -27.63 -14.64 -10.23
CA ARG A 375 -26.36 -15.23 -10.74
C ARG A 375 -26.05 -14.94 -12.21
N ASP A 376 -26.97 -14.38 -12.98
CA ASP A 376 -26.75 -14.06 -14.39
C ASP A 376 -27.63 -12.88 -14.86
N CYS A 377 -27.40 -12.41 -16.09
CA CYS A 377 -28.24 -11.43 -16.77
C CYS A 377 -29.00 -12.11 -17.93
N SER A 378 -30.20 -11.62 -18.24
CA SER A 378 -31.05 -12.20 -19.29
C SER A 378 -30.73 -11.69 -20.70
N SER A 379 -30.06 -10.54 -20.82
CA SER A 379 -29.72 -9.93 -22.11
C SER A 379 -28.26 -9.51 -22.13
N TYR A 380 -27.52 -9.98 -23.14
CA TYR A 380 -26.10 -9.71 -23.33
C TYR A 380 -25.82 -9.10 -24.70
N VAL A 381 -24.87 -8.16 -24.74
CA VAL A 381 -24.36 -7.56 -25.96
C VAL A 381 -22.85 -7.84 -26.06
N PRO A 382 -22.37 -8.45 -27.16
CA PRO A 382 -20.94 -8.65 -27.37
C PRO A 382 -20.25 -7.30 -27.63
N VAL A 383 -19.11 -7.07 -26.98
CA VAL A 383 -18.37 -5.80 -27.03
C VAL A 383 -16.92 -5.95 -27.48
N GLY A 384 -16.41 -7.18 -27.56
CA GLY A 384 -15.06 -7.46 -28.05
C GLY A 384 -14.77 -8.95 -28.12
N SER A 385 -13.80 -9.32 -28.96
CA SER A 385 -13.25 -10.67 -29.06
C SER A 385 -11.84 -10.73 -28.46
N PHE A 386 -11.43 -11.92 -28.03
CA PHE A 386 -10.08 -12.15 -27.52
C PHE A 386 -9.09 -12.35 -28.67
N GLU A 387 -7.96 -11.66 -28.60
CA GLU A 387 -6.83 -11.82 -29.51
C GLU A 387 -5.60 -12.21 -28.71
N LYS A 388 -5.04 -13.40 -28.98
CA LYS A 388 -3.88 -13.95 -28.27
C LYS A 388 -4.04 -13.86 -26.74
N GLY A 389 -5.23 -14.22 -26.25
CA GLY A 389 -5.54 -14.24 -24.83
C GLY A 389 -5.77 -12.87 -24.17
N THR A 390 -5.80 -11.77 -24.93
CA THR A 390 -6.07 -10.44 -24.38
C THR A 390 -7.28 -9.81 -25.07
N MET A 391 -8.06 -9.06 -24.32
CA MET A 391 -9.13 -8.20 -24.85
C MET A 391 -9.18 -6.91 -24.04
N GLU A 392 -9.23 -5.76 -24.70
CA GLU A 392 -9.43 -4.46 -24.07
C GLU A 392 -10.39 -3.64 -24.92
N GLN A 393 -11.46 -3.15 -24.29
CA GLN A 393 -12.43 -2.26 -24.91
C GLN A 393 -12.60 -1.00 -24.07
N ARG A 394 -12.58 0.16 -24.73
CA ARG A 394 -12.75 1.50 -24.14
C ARG A 394 -13.99 2.18 -24.72
N GLY A 395 -14.47 3.21 -24.04
CA GLY A 395 -15.63 4.00 -24.49
C GLY A 395 -16.95 3.23 -24.38
N LEU A 396 -17.01 2.22 -23.50
CA LEU A 396 -18.18 1.35 -23.34
C LEU A 396 -19.42 2.11 -22.86
N GLU A 397 -19.23 3.23 -22.19
CA GLU A 397 -20.29 4.14 -21.76
C GLU A 397 -21.05 4.78 -22.93
N LYS A 398 -20.45 4.81 -24.12
CA LYS A 398 -21.08 5.30 -25.36
C LYS A 398 -21.76 4.18 -26.13
N VAL A 399 -21.31 2.94 -25.96
CA VAL A 399 -21.86 1.75 -26.63
C VAL A 399 -23.17 1.32 -25.97
N LEU A 400 -23.25 1.42 -24.64
CA LEU A 400 -24.44 1.09 -23.87
C LEU A 400 -24.98 2.33 -23.16
N PRO A 401 -26.19 2.81 -23.51
CA PRO A 401 -26.75 4.05 -22.95
C PRO A 401 -27.20 3.93 -21.48
N GLY A 402 -27.01 2.78 -20.82
CA GLY A 402 -27.46 2.53 -19.46
C GLY A 402 -26.47 1.71 -18.65
N PRO A 403 -26.66 1.63 -17.32
CA PRO A 403 -25.76 0.89 -16.45
C PRO A 403 -25.73 -0.60 -16.79
N VAL A 404 -24.56 -1.19 -16.65
CA VAL A 404 -24.28 -2.61 -16.82
C VAL A 404 -24.51 -3.32 -15.49
N GLU A 405 -25.10 -4.50 -15.53
CA GLU A 405 -25.35 -5.33 -14.34
C GLU A 405 -24.46 -6.58 -14.30
N CYS A 406 -24.11 -7.12 -15.48
CA CYS A 406 -23.21 -8.26 -15.56
C CYS A 406 -22.12 -8.04 -16.63
N VAL A 407 -20.95 -8.64 -16.42
CA VAL A 407 -19.90 -8.78 -17.44
C VAL A 407 -19.63 -10.27 -17.60
N ARG A 408 -19.61 -10.77 -18.84
CA ARG A 408 -19.44 -12.20 -19.12
C ARG A 408 -18.35 -12.42 -20.15
N ILE A 409 -17.45 -13.35 -19.85
CA ILE A 409 -16.52 -13.93 -20.82
C ILE A 409 -17.16 -15.25 -21.26
N ARG A 410 -17.37 -15.41 -22.57
CA ARG A 410 -17.92 -16.63 -23.15
C ARG A 410 -16.90 -17.26 -24.07
N VAL A 411 -16.57 -18.52 -23.81
CA VAL A 411 -15.73 -19.35 -24.67
C VAL A 411 -16.53 -19.69 -25.93
N THR A 412 -15.96 -19.44 -27.12
CA THR A 412 -16.67 -19.64 -28.39
C THR A 412 -16.24 -20.89 -29.15
N GLN A 413 -15.10 -21.49 -28.81
CA GLN A 413 -14.60 -22.73 -29.40
C GLN A 413 -14.00 -23.60 -28.29
N ASP A 414 -14.06 -24.92 -28.47
CA ASP A 414 -13.40 -25.86 -27.57
C ASP A 414 -11.88 -25.66 -27.61
N GLN A 415 -11.23 -25.76 -26.45
CA GLN A 415 -9.78 -25.86 -26.37
C GLN A 415 -9.38 -26.95 -25.35
N SER A 416 -8.29 -27.65 -25.62
CA SER A 416 -7.77 -28.73 -24.77
C SER A 416 -7.07 -28.23 -23.52
N GLU A 417 -6.45 -27.06 -23.64
CA GLU A 417 -5.68 -26.40 -22.60
C GLU A 417 -6.62 -25.79 -21.57
N TRP A 418 -6.17 -25.80 -20.31
CA TRP A 418 -6.89 -25.14 -19.23
C TRP A 418 -6.88 -23.61 -19.44
N LEU A 419 -7.76 -22.91 -18.74
CA LEU A 419 -7.90 -21.46 -18.88
C LEU A 419 -7.45 -20.75 -17.60
N ILE A 420 -6.37 -19.98 -17.70
CA ILE A 420 -5.98 -18.99 -16.71
C ILE A 420 -6.58 -17.64 -17.09
N ILE A 421 -7.37 -17.04 -16.20
CA ILE A 421 -7.72 -15.62 -16.29
C ILE A 421 -6.87 -14.86 -15.27
N GLN A 422 -5.88 -14.15 -15.79
CA GLN A 422 -4.83 -13.50 -15.01
C GLN A 422 -5.33 -12.21 -14.34
N SER A 423 -6.10 -11.40 -15.06
CA SER A 423 -6.76 -10.21 -14.51
C SER A 423 -7.99 -9.84 -15.33
N ILE A 424 -8.99 -9.31 -14.64
CA ILE A 424 -10.16 -8.65 -15.19
C ILE A 424 -10.26 -7.29 -14.53
N ASP A 425 -10.06 -6.25 -15.34
CA ASP A 425 -9.92 -4.88 -14.92
C ASP A 425 -11.09 -4.08 -15.51
N ILE A 426 -11.91 -3.47 -14.66
CA ILE A 426 -13.10 -2.71 -15.03
C ILE A 426 -12.98 -1.28 -14.48
N TRP A 427 -13.16 -0.30 -15.37
CA TRP A 427 -13.29 1.11 -15.01
C TRP A 427 -14.72 1.56 -15.24
N THR A 428 -15.14 2.50 -14.40
CA THR A 428 -16.47 3.06 -14.36
C THR A 428 -16.41 4.57 -14.42
N THR A 429 -17.45 5.20 -14.97
CA THR A 429 -17.65 6.64 -14.79
C THR A 429 -18.51 6.87 -13.57
N ALA A 430 -18.11 7.79 -12.69
CA ALA A 430 -19.01 8.30 -11.66
C ALA A 430 -20.30 8.81 -12.33
N GLY A 431 -21.46 8.37 -11.82
CA GLY A 431 -22.73 8.94 -12.24
C GLY A 431 -22.71 10.43 -11.94
N THR A 432 -22.93 11.25 -12.96
CA THR A 432 -23.34 12.65 -12.79
C THR A 432 -24.59 12.75 -11.95
#